data_AF-A0A3D1KMR6-F1
#
_entry.id   AF-A0A3D1KMR6-F1
#
_cell.length_a   1.000
_cell.length_b   1.000
_cell.length_c   1.000
_cell.angle_alpha   90.00
_cell.angle_beta   90.00
_cell.angle_gamma   90.00
#
_symmetry.space_group_name_H-M   'P 1'
#
loop_
_entity.id
_entity.type
_entity.pdbx_description
1 polymer ?
#
loop_
_entity_poly.entity_id
_entity_poly.type
_entity_poly.pdbx_seq_one_letter_code
_entity_poly.pdbx_strand_id
1 'polypeptide(L)'
;MKKYIFSFIIIGLIVFKSHSQQKSPYFNTEIEKWKIELVANGEVGNPCRKDNDVEKWMKANPNAYFGLQKIQSIESDFNSDGIIDGLFFFPAVNCVGGNGYGSNFAMLVYSYKGQILTNKNITKIIEHKIEDSFIEKGIYDVYKIYIYYNGLGKSIVGKYSVWTDDDASCCPSIKGTFNYNPINFSLTTKGIKK
;
A
#
# COMPACT_ATOMS: atom_id res chain seq x y z
N MET A 1 -72.90 -11.27 -23.07
CA MET A 1 -71.46 -10.98 -23.25
C MET A 1 -70.92 -10.32 -21.99
N LYS A 2 -69.94 -10.94 -21.33
CA LYS A 2 -68.87 -10.31 -20.52
C LYS A 2 -68.02 -11.45 -19.93
N LYS A 3 -66.85 -11.69 -20.51
CA LYS A 3 -65.83 -12.61 -19.99
C LYS A 3 -64.85 -11.78 -19.16
N TYR A 4 -64.73 -12.09 -17.87
CA TYR A 4 -63.70 -11.51 -17.01
C TYR A 4 -62.45 -12.38 -17.11
N ILE A 5 -61.37 -11.82 -17.67
CA ILE A 5 -60.05 -12.45 -17.71
C ILE A 5 -59.31 -12.00 -16.45
N PHE A 6 -59.07 -12.92 -15.53
CA PHE A 6 -58.16 -12.71 -14.40
C PHE A 6 -56.72 -12.77 -14.92
N SER A 7 -56.07 -11.63 -15.03
CA SER A 7 -54.62 -11.55 -15.25
C SER A 7 -53.89 -11.85 -13.94
N PHE A 8 -53.25 -13.03 -13.88
CA PHE A 8 -52.27 -13.33 -12.84
C PHE A 8 -51.00 -12.51 -13.11
N ILE A 9 -50.74 -11.50 -12.27
CA ILE A 9 -49.47 -10.80 -12.23
C ILE A 9 -48.51 -11.65 -11.39
N ILE A 10 -47.63 -12.40 -12.05
CA ILE A 10 -46.52 -13.09 -11.39
C ILE A 10 -45.49 -12.01 -11.05
N ILE A 11 -45.52 -11.54 -9.81
CA ILE A 11 -44.47 -10.70 -9.23
C ILE A 11 -43.25 -11.61 -9.05
N GLY A 12 -42.35 -11.59 -10.02
CA GLY A 12 -41.04 -12.23 -9.90
C GLY A 12 -40.28 -11.58 -8.75
N LEU A 13 -40.16 -12.29 -7.63
CA LEU A 13 -39.24 -11.96 -6.55
C LEU A 13 -37.83 -11.99 -7.12
N ILE A 14 -37.30 -10.81 -7.47
CA ILE A 14 -35.87 -10.62 -7.70
C ILE A 14 -35.21 -10.81 -6.34
N VAL A 15 -34.73 -12.04 -6.10
CA VAL A 15 -33.86 -12.33 -4.98
C VAL A 15 -32.54 -11.62 -5.28
N PHE A 16 -32.39 -10.39 -4.80
CA PHE A 16 -31.09 -9.78 -4.65
C PHE A 16 -30.30 -10.66 -3.67
N LYS A 17 -29.48 -11.57 -4.20
CA LYS A 17 -28.42 -12.22 -3.42
C LYS A 17 -27.52 -11.08 -2.94
N SER A 18 -27.75 -10.64 -1.71
CA SER A 18 -26.77 -9.95 -0.90
C SER A 18 -25.52 -10.83 -0.87
N HIS A 19 -24.55 -10.57 -1.73
CA HIS A 19 -23.19 -11.05 -1.53
C HIS A 19 -22.69 -10.36 -0.27
N SER A 20 -22.81 -11.03 0.88
CA SER A 20 -22.02 -10.63 2.04
C SER A 20 -20.56 -10.68 1.58
N GLN A 21 -19.89 -9.53 1.53
CA GLN A 21 -18.46 -9.46 1.24
C GLN A 21 -17.74 -10.35 2.23
N GLN A 22 -17.34 -11.53 1.76
CA GLN A 22 -16.65 -12.51 2.58
C GLN A 22 -15.24 -11.97 2.75
N LYS A 23 -14.96 -11.41 3.93
CA LYS A 23 -13.60 -11.07 4.34
C LYS A 23 -12.73 -12.29 4.08
N SER A 24 -11.76 -12.18 3.18
CA SER A 24 -10.97 -13.33 2.77
C SER A 24 -10.18 -13.84 3.97
N PRO A 25 -10.38 -15.09 4.45
CA PRO A 25 -9.61 -15.68 5.54
C PRO A 25 -8.09 -15.75 5.25
N TYR A 26 -7.69 -15.41 4.03
CA TYR A 26 -6.33 -15.40 3.52
C TYR A 26 -5.46 -14.24 4.04
N PHE A 27 -6.03 -13.07 4.34
CA PHE A 27 -5.23 -11.88 4.65
C PHE A 27 -4.35 -12.02 5.88
N ASN A 28 -4.90 -12.55 7.00
CA ASN A 28 -4.10 -12.71 8.23
C ASN A 28 -2.90 -13.62 7.99
N THR A 29 -3.09 -14.70 7.23
CA THR A 29 -2.01 -15.64 6.89
C THR A 29 -0.91 -14.95 6.07
N GLU A 30 -1.27 -14.17 5.06
CA GLU A 30 -0.28 -13.45 4.24
C GLU A 30 0.43 -12.34 5.02
N ILE A 31 -0.29 -11.64 5.91
CA ILE A 31 0.29 -10.64 6.81
C ILE A 31 1.34 -11.29 7.72
N GLU A 32 1.04 -12.43 8.34
CA GLU A 32 2.00 -13.10 9.22
C GLU A 32 3.22 -13.63 8.46
N LYS A 33 3.02 -14.22 7.27
CA LYS A 33 4.14 -14.60 6.39
C LYS A 33 5.01 -13.40 6.04
N TRP A 34 4.39 -12.28 5.65
CA TRP A 34 5.11 -11.07 5.28
C TRP A 34 5.94 -10.50 6.44
N LYS A 35 5.41 -10.48 7.67
CA LYS A 35 6.18 -10.07 8.85
C LYS A 35 7.41 -10.95 9.07
N ILE A 36 7.25 -12.27 8.97
CA ILE A 36 8.35 -13.23 9.15
C ILE A 36 9.43 -12.99 8.10
N GLU A 37 9.04 -12.82 6.84
CA GLU A 37 9.97 -12.56 5.74
C GLU A 37 10.73 -11.25 5.92
N LEU A 38 10.04 -10.15 6.28
CA LEU A 38 10.69 -8.85 6.52
C LEU A 38 11.76 -8.94 7.61
N VAL A 39 11.49 -9.69 8.68
CA VAL A 39 12.43 -9.90 9.79
C VAL A 39 13.58 -10.82 9.37
N ALA A 40 13.28 -11.93 8.69
CA ALA A 40 14.28 -12.88 8.23
C ALA A 40 15.25 -12.25 7.21
N ASN A 41 14.76 -11.34 6.37
CA ASN A 41 15.55 -10.62 5.38
C ASN A 41 16.33 -9.42 5.96
N GLY A 42 16.10 -9.06 7.23
CA GLY A 42 16.70 -7.88 7.85
C GLY A 42 16.12 -6.54 7.36
N GLU A 43 15.03 -6.56 6.59
CA GLU A 43 14.35 -5.33 6.13
C GLU A 43 13.79 -4.54 7.32
N VAL A 44 13.33 -5.27 8.35
CA VAL A 44 12.97 -4.72 9.66
C VAL A 44 13.46 -5.63 10.78
N GLY A 45 13.65 -5.05 11.96
CA GLY A 45 13.87 -5.79 13.20
C GLY A 45 12.58 -5.91 14.01
N ASN A 46 12.74 -6.39 15.23
CA ASN A 46 11.70 -6.30 16.26
C ASN A 46 11.22 -4.84 16.43
N PRO A 47 10.00 -4.59 16.94
CA PRO A 47 9.54 -3.23 17.23
C PRO A 47 10.56 -2.43 18.07
N CYS A 48 10.65 -1.12 17.86
CA CYS A 48 11.55 -0.27 18.64
C CYS A 48 11.27 -0.45 20.14
N ARG A 49 12.33 -0.41 20.97
CA ARG A 49 12.18 -0.59 22.41
C ARG A 49 11.51 0.64 23.04
N LYS A 50 10.66 0.41 24.04
CA LYS A 50 9.99 1.48 24.80
C LYS A 50 10.93 2.26 25.72
N ASP A 51 12.06 1.65 26.12
CA ASP A 51 13.09 2.26 26.96
C ASP A 51 14.11 3.08 26.15
N ASN A 52 13.94 3.15 24.82
CA ASN A 52 14.82 3.87 23.89
C ASN A 52 16.32 3.46 23.96
N ASP A 53 16.62 2.26 24.47
CA ASP A 53 17.98 1.71 24.48
C ASP A 53 18.36 1.23 23.07
N VAL A 54 18.90 2.17 22.29
CA VAL A 54 19.29 1.97 20.89
C VAL A 54 20.36 0.88 20.75
N GLU A 55 21.39 0.91 21.59
CA GLU A 55 22.50 -0.04 21.51
C GLU A 55 22.01 -1.48 21.72
N LYS A 56 21.14 -1.68 22.71
CA LYS A 56 20.53 -2.99 22.96
C LYS A 56 19.63 -3.44 21.82
N TRP A 57 18.89 -2.52 21.19
CA TRP A 57 18.06 -2.86 20.03
C TRP A 57 18.93 -3.25 18.83
N MET A 58 19.99 -2.50 18.54
CA MET A 58 20.93 -2.80 17.44
C MET A 58 21.62 -4.15 17.65
N LYS A 59 22.05 -4.46 18.89
CA LYS A 59 22.64 -5.76 19.21
C LYS A 59 21.69 -6.93 18.94
N ALA A 60 20.39 -6.73 19.15
CA ALA A 60 19.37 -7.75 18.89
C ALA A 60 18.92 -7.81 17.42
N ASN A 61 19.14 -6.74 16.64
CA ASN A 61 18.70 -6.62 15.25
C ASN A 61 19.84 -6.07 14.37
N PRO A 62 20.99 -6.76 14.27
CA PRO A 62 22.22 -6.19 13.70
C PRO A 62 22.12 -5.80 12.23
N ASN A 63 21.16 -6.37 11.49
CA ASN A 63 20.98 -6.14 10.06
C ASN A 63 19.83 -5.18 9.74
N ALA A 64 19.12 -4.67 10.75
CA ALA A 64 17.92 -3.86 10.55
C ALA A 64 18.12 -2.42 11.03
N TYR A 65 17.52 -1.50 10.28
CA TYR A 65 17.48 -0.07 10.63
C TYR A 65 16.11 0.34 11.19
N PHE A 66 15.05 -0.29 10.66
CA PHE A 66 13.67 -0.01 11.01
C PHE A 66 13.09 -1.10 11.89
N GLY A 67 12.18 -0.74 12.79
CA GLY A 67 11.44 -1.71 13.60
C GLY A 67 10.08 -2.02 13.02
N LEU A 68 9.68 -3.29 13.05
CA LEU A 68 8.34 -3.71 12.67
C LEU A 68 7.29 -2.96 13.50
N GLN A 69 6.31 -2.36 12.82
CA GLN A 69 5.23 -1.62 13.46
C GLN A 69 3.90 -2.36 13.36
N LYS A 70 2.88 -1.83 14.05
CA LYS A 70 1.51 -2.28 13.86
C LYS A 70 1.09 -2.04 12.41
N ILE A 71 0.71 -3.13 11.74
CA ILE A 71 0.21 -3.10 10.37
C ILE A 71 -1.18 -2.44 10.34
N GLN A 72 -1.32 -1.49 9.44
CA GLN A 72 -2.58 -0.88 9.04
C GLN A 72 -3.10 -1.62 7.81
N SER A 73 -4.42 -1.73 7.68
CA SER A 73 -5.07 -2.31 6.51
C SER A 73 -6.07 -1.33 5.92
N ILE A 74 -6.10 -1.28 4.60
CA ILE A 74 -7.17 -0.63 3.83
C ILE A 74 -7.69 -1.66 2.84
N GLU A 75 -8.97 -1.98 2.96
CA GLU A 75 -9.62 -3.04 2.20
C GLU A 75 -10.67 -2.43 1.27
N SER A 76 -10.70 -2.87 0.01
CA SER A 76 -11.67 -2.44 -1.02
C SER A 76 -11.73 -3.49 -2.10
N ASP A 77 -12.87 -3.64 -2.76
CA ASP A 77 -12.96 -4.32 -4.06
C ASP A 77 -12.47 -3.33 -5.13
N PHE A 78 -11.16 -3.36 -5.43
CA PHE A 78 -10.54 -2.33 -6.26
C PHE A 78 -10.81 -2.53 -7.75
N ASN A 79 -11.02 -3.78 -8.17
CA ASN A 79 -11.21 -4.17 -9.57
C ASN A 79 -12.70 -4.41 -9.92
N SER A 80 -13.61 -4.32 -8.95
CA SER A 80 -15.06 -4.53 -9.07
C SER A 80 -15.45 -5.96 -9.48
N ASP A 81 -14.67 -6.96 -9.07
CA ASP A 81 -14.96 -8.38 -9.32
C ASP A 81 -15.78 -9.05 -8.19
N GLY A 82 -16.13 -8.30 -7.15
CA GLY A 82 -16.89 -8.78 -5.99
C GLY A 82 -16.03 -9.40 -4.90
N ILE A 83 -14.70 -9.46 -5.06
CA ILE A 83 -13.75 -9.95 -4.08
C ILE A 83 -13.10 -8.75 -3.38
N ILE A 84 -12.95 -8.83 -2.06
CA ILE A 84 -12.24 -7.80 -1.30
C ILE A 84 -10.73 -7.99 -1.49
N ASP A 85 -10.06 -6.87 -1.80
CA ASP A 85 -8.61 -6.73 -1.85
C ASP A 85 -8.11 -5.96 -0.63
N GLY A 86 -6.80 -6.05 -0.36
CA GLY A 86 -6.18 -5.45 0.82
C GLY A 86 -4.83 -4.82 0.53
N LEU A 87 -4.68 -3.56 0.93
CA LEU A 87 -3.39 -2.89 1.07
C LEU A 87 -3.00 -2.88 2.55
N PHE A 88 -1.89 -3.55 2.86
CA PHE A 88 -1.35 -3.69 4.22
C PHE A 88 -0.05 -2.92 4.30
N PHE A 89 0.09 -2.03 5.27
CA PHE A 89 1.29 -1.19 5.36
C PHE A 89 1.59 -0.72 6.78
N PHE A 90 2.80 -0.25 6.98
CA PHE A 90 3.21 0.41 8.22
C PHE A 90 4.37 1.39 7.96
N PRO A 91 4.53 2.43 8.81
CA PRO A 91 5.59 3.42 8.61
C PRO A 91 6.97 2.84 8.93
N ALA A 92 7.98 3.27 8.17
CA ALA A 92 9.38 3.01 8.50
C ALA A 92 9.80 3.85 9.72
N VAL A 93 9.88 3.22 10.89
CA VAL A 93 10.31 3.85 12.14
C VAL A 93 11.74 3.45 12.44
N ASN A 94 12.64 4.42 12.41
CA ASN A 94 14.05 4.26 12.72
C ASN A 94 14.22 3.90 14.20
N CYS A 95 14.86 2.75 14.49
CA CYS A 95 15.16 2.32 15.86
C CYS A 95 16.65 2.43 16.23
N VAL A 96 17.50 2.90 15.32
CA VAL A 96 18.96 3.01 15.54
C VAL A 96 19.43 4.44 15.83
N GLY A 97 18.50 5.36 16.05
CA GLY A 97 18.79 6.77 16.29
C GLY A 97 19.07 7.58 15.02
N GLY A 98 19.10 8.91 15.16
CA GLY A 98 19.29 9.85 14.05
C GLY A 98 18.00 10.17 13.27
N ASN A 99 18.17 10.87 12.14
CA ASN A 99 17.05 11.41 11.33
C ASN A 99 16.76 10.53 10.08
N GLY A 100 17.06 9.24 10.14
CA GLY A 100 16.75 8.32 9.06
C GLY A 100 15.24 8.15 8.89
N TYR A 101 14.72 8.52 7.73
CA TYR A 101 13.33 8.27 7.32
C TYR A 101 13.32 7.22 6.20
N GLY A 102 12.15 6.67 5.93
CA GLY A 102 11.94 5.72 4.85
C GLY A 102 10.50 5.76 4.36
N SER A 103 10.24 5.17 3.20
CA SER A 103 8.89 4.89 2.76
C SER A 103 8.18 3.93 3.70
N ASN A 104 6.85 4.00 3.69
CA ASN A 104 6.05 2.94 4.30
C ASN A 104 6.37 1.58 3.65
N PHE A 105 6.53 0.56 4.49
CA PHE A 105 6.52 -0.83 4.04
C PHE A 105 5.09 -1.19 3.64
N ALA A 106 4.90 -1.84 2.50
CA ALA A 106 3.56 -2.24 2.07
C ALA A 106 3.54 -3.56 1.30
N MET A 107 2.42 -4.24 1.43
CA MET A 107 2.03 -5.42 0.69
C MET A 107 0.61 -5.21 0.15
N LEU A 108 0.42 -5.50 -1.13
CA LEU A 108 -0.90 -5.56 -1.76
C LEU A 108 -1.29 -7.04 -1.93
N VAL A 109 -2.46 -7.43 -1.44
CA VAL A 109 -3.08 -8.72 -1.73
C VAL A 109 -4.36 -8.46 -2.49
N TYR A 110 -4.50 -9.02 -3.68
CA TYR A 110 -5.59 -8.65 -4.57
C TYR A 110 -6.02 -9.77 -5.51
N SER A 111 -7.29 -9.80 -5.91
CA SER A 111 -7.79 -10.71 -6.92
C SER A 111 -7.52 -10.16 -8.32
N TYR A 112 -7.21 -11.05 -9.24
CA TYR A 112 -7.19 -10.74 -10.66
C TYR A 112 -7.37 -12.02 -11.48
N LYS A 113 -8.29 -11.99 -12.45
CA LYS A 113 -8.59 -13.14 -13.33
C LYS A 113 -8.84 -14.45 -12.56
N GLY A 114 -9.55 -14.35 -11.43
CA GLY A 114 -9.91 -15.50 -10.59
C GLY A 114 -8.78 -16.04 -9.70
N GLN A 115 -7.63 -15.35 -9.63
CA GLN A 115 -6.52 -15.72 -8.75
C GLN A 115 -6.29 -14.65 -7.70
N ILE A 116 -5.82 -15.04 -6.51
CA ILE A 116 -5.33 -14.11 -5.49
C ILE A 116 -3.82 -13.95 -5.70
N LEU A 117 -3.38 -12.71 -5.82
CA LEU A 117 -2.00 -12.30 -6.06
C LEU A 117 -1.50 -11.48 -4.87
N THR A 118 -0.22 -11.66 -4.54
CA THR A 118 0.44 -10.90 -3.46
C THR A 118 1.64 -10.15 -4.04
N ASN A 119 1.70 -8.83 -3.81
CA ASN A 119 2.82 -7.98 -4.20
C ASN A 119 3.42 -7.31 -2.95
N LYS A 120 4.58 -7.80 -2.51
CA LYS A 120 5.34 -7.31 -1.35
C LYS A 120 6.33 -6.17 -1.69
N ASN A 121 6.49 -5.86 -2.98
CA ASN A 121 7.41 -4.85 -3.49
C ASN A 121 6.69 -3.59 -4.01
N ILE A 122 5.42 -3.41 -3.63
CA ILE A 122 4.57 -2.36 -4.18
C ILE A 122 5.13 -0.95 -3.92
N THR A 123 5.78 -0.72 -2.77
CA THR A 123 6.46 0.54 -2.46
C THR A 123 7.56 0.86 -3.47
N LYS A 124 8.49 -0.08 -3.70
CA LYS A 124 9.61 0.10 -4.66
C LYS A 124 9.11 0.33 -6.08
N ILE A 125 8.07 -0.41 -6.49
CA ILE A 125 7.46 -0.23 -7.81
C ILE A 125 6.92 1.19 -7.98
N ILE A 126 6.22 1.72 -6.98
CA ILE A 126 5.67 3.08 -7.06
C ILE A 126 6.79 4.13 -6.99
N GLU A 127 7.83 3.91 -6.17
CA GLU A 127 9.02 4.80 -6.12
C GLU A 127 9.66 4.94 -7.49
N HIS A 128 9.96 3.82 -8.15
CA HIS A 128 10.55 3.81 -9.48
C HIS A 128 9.63 4.50 -10.51
N LYS A 129 8.31 4.24 -10.46
CA LYS A 129 7.37 4.91 -11.36
C LYS A 129 7.31 6.42 -11.13
N ILE A 130 7.46 6.88 -9.89
CA ILE A 130 7.54 8.30 -9.58
C ILE A 130 8.84 8.88 -10.14
N GLU A 131 9.97 8.21 -9.94
CA GLU A 131 11.27 8.57 -10.52
C GLU A 131 11.21 8.70 -12.05
N ASP A 132 10.69 7.68 -12.73
CA ASP A 132 10.45 7.68 -14.19
C ASP A 132 9.66 8.93 -14.61
N SER A 133 8.62 9.30 -13.85
CA SER A 133 7.79 10.48 -14.14
C SER A 133 8.52 11.83 -13.97
N PHE A 134 9.64 11.86 -13.23
CA PHE A 134 10.52 13.02 -13.12
C PHE A 134 11.53 13.05 -14.28
N ILE A 135 12.10 11.89 -14.61
CA ILE A 135 13.01 11.71 -15.75
C ILE A 135 12.32 12.15 -17.05
N GLU A 136 11.05 11.75 -17.27
CA GLU A 136 10.24 12.18 -18.42
C GLU A 136 10.04 13.71 -18.50
N LYS A 137 10.17 14.42 -17.37
CA LYS A 137 10.06 15.88 -17.28
C LYS A 137 11.42 16.58 -17.31
N GLY A 138 12.51 15.83 -17.54
CA GLY A 138 13.87 16.36 -17.59
C GLY A 138 14.51 16.62 -16.22
N ILE A 139 14.00 16.01 -15.15
CA ILE A 139 14.54 16.09 -13.79
C ILE A 139 15.25 14.77 -13.49
N TYR A 140 16.59 14.79 -13.42
CA TYR A 140 17.45 13.60 -13.34
C TYR A 140 18.25 13.50 -12.04
N ASP A 141 18.17 14.51 -11.20
CA ASP A 141 18.89 14.67 -9.94
C ASP A 141 18.11 14.10 -8.74
N VAL A 142 17.09 13.28 -8.99
CA VAL A 142 16.33 12.60 -7.94
C VAL A 142 17.17 11.49 -7.33
N TYR A 143 17.55 11.63 -6.06
CA TYR A 143 18.32 10.58 -5.36
C TYR A 143 17.50 9.81 -4.32
N LYS A 144 16.31 10.29 -3.95
CA LYS A 144 15.49 9.65 -2.91
C LYS A 144 14.02 10.03 -3.04
N ILE A 145 13.16 9.02 -2.87
CA ILE A 145 11.70 9.16 -2.87
C ILE A 145 11.16 8.44 -1.63
N TYR A 146 10.28 9.10 -0.89
CA TYR A 146 9.50 8.48 0.18
C TYR A 146 8.01 8.49 -0.09
N ILE A 147 7.36 7.36 0.20
CA ILE A 147 5.93 7.10 -0.04
C ILE A 147 5.17 6.92 1.26
N TYR A 148 3.98 7.53 1.30
CA TYR A 148 3.01 7.40 2.38
C TYR A 148 1.64 7.04 1.79
N TYR A 149 1.05 5.93 2.25
CA TYR A 149 -0.24 5.45 1.76
C TYR A 149 -1.41 6.15 2.46
N ASN A 150 -2.41 6.57 1.68
CA ASN A 150 -3.63 7.20 2.19
C ASN A 150 -4.89 6.35 1.94
N GLY A 151 -4.89 5.48 0.92
CA GLY A 151 -6.10 4.79 0.51
C GLY A 151 -5.91 3.73 -0.57
N LEU A 152 -6.92 2.86 -0.65
CA LEU A 152 -7.14 1.89 -1.72
C LEU A 152 -8.58 2.10 -2.21
N GLY A 153 -8.74 2.72 -3.39
CA GLY A 153 -9.99 2.77 -4.14
C GLY A 153 -9.85 1.86 -5.36
N LYS A 154 -10.20 2.31 -6.57
CA LYS A 154 -9.81 1.61 -7.84
C LYS A 154 -8.31 1.63 -8.14
N SER A 155 -7.54 2.23 -7.25
CA SER A 155 -6.12 2.53 -7.36
C SER A 155 -5.57 2.77 -5.95
N ILE A 156 -4.27 2.53 -5.78
CA ILE A 156 -3.53 2.91 -4.59
C ILE A 156 -3.29 4.41 -4.63
N VAL A 157 -3.67 5.12 -3.58
CA VAL A 157 -3.46 6.57 -3.47
C VAL A 157 -2.60 6.91 -2.26
N GLY A 158 -1.77 7.92 -2.42
CA GLY A 158 -0.88 8.34 -1.34
C GLY A 158 -0.18 9.65 -1.63
N LYS A 159 0.75 9.98 -0.74
CA LYS A 159 1.66 11.12 -0.83
C LYS A 159 3.06 10.64 -1.11
N TYR A 160 3.85 11.48 -1.76
CA TYR A 160 5.27 11.26 -1.90
C TYR A 160 6.06 12.52 -1.55
N SER A 161 7.30 12.31 -1.14
CA SER A 161 8.33 13.35 -1.00
C SER A 161 9.54 12.94 -1.82
N VAL A 162 10.14 13.88 -2.54
CA VAL A 162 11.31 13.64 -3.39
C VAL A 162 12.42 14.59 -2.99
N TRP A 163 13.63 14.04 -2.87
CA TRP A 163 14.86 14.79 -2.68
C TRP A 163 15.61 14.82 -4.00
N THR A 164 16.06 16.02 -4.36
CA THR A 164 17.02 16.25 -5.44
C THR A 164 18.41 16.50 -4.85
N ASP A 165 19.48 16.43 -5.65
CA ASP A 165 20.87 16.58 -5.17
C ASP A 165 21.12 17.88 -4.34
N ASP A 166 20.37 18.94 -4.61
CA ASP A 166 20.42 20.20 -3.86
C ASP A 166 19.75 20.15 -2.47
N ASP A 167 18.98 19.10 -2.17
CA ASP A 167 18.22 18.98 -0.93
C ASP A 167 19.08 18.48 0.23
N ALA A 168 18.99 19.20 1.35
CA ALA A 168 19.46 18.69 2.63
C ALA A 168 18.70 17.40 3.01
N SER A 169 19.41 16.44 3.60
CA SER A 169 18.84 15.13 3.98
C SER A 169 17.57 15.20 4.83
N CYS A 170 17.35 16.28 5.59
CA CYS A 170 16.16 16.45 6.41
C CYS A 170 14.90 16.79 5.61
N CYS A 171 15.06 17.36 4.41
CA CYS A 171 14.10 18.32 3.91
C CYS A 171 13.95 18.20 2.39
N PRO A 172 12.90 17.52 1.90
CA PRO A 172 12.65 17.38 0.47
C PRO A 172 12.09 18.68 -0.13
N SER A 173 12.58 19.08 -1.29
CA SER A 173 12.07 20.22 -2.06
C SER A 173 10.74 19.92 -2.74
N ILE A 174 10.50 18.67 -3.14
CA ILE A 174 9.33 18.28 -3.92
C ILE A 174 8.41 17.40 -3.09
N LYS A 175 7.12 17.75 -3.07
CA LYS A 175 6.07 16.95 -2.44
C LYS A 175 4.87 16.86 -3.36
N GLY A 176 4.18 15.73 -3.31
CA GLY A 176 3.01 15.51 -4.14
C GLY A 176 2.14 14.36 -3.69
N THR A 177 1.18 14.04 -4.54
CA THR A 177 0.29 12.89 -4.41
C THR A 177 0.42 12.00 -5.63
N PHE A 178 0.27 10.70 -5.42
CA PHE A 178 0.22 9.73 -6.51
C PHE A 178 -1.08 8.96 -6.50
N ASN A 179 -1.43 8.45 -7.68
CA ASN A 179 -2.45 7.45 -7.89
C ASN A 179 -1.86 6.37 -8.82
N TYR A 180 -1.76 5.16 -8.29
CA TYR A 180 -1.16 4.00 -8.96
C TYR A 180 -2.20 2.89 -9.15
N ASN A 181 -2.33 2.39 -10.37
CA ASN A 181 -3.22 1.27 -10.68
C ASN A 181 -2.41 -0.03 -10.83
N PRO A 182 -2.62 -1.03 -9.96
CA PRO A 182 -1.83 -2.27 -9.95
C PRO A 182 -2.15 -3.24 -11.10
N ILE A 183 -3.21 -3.01 -11.89
CA ILE A 183 -3.61 -3.90 -13.00
C ILE A 183 -2.96 -3.49 -14.31
N ASN A 184 -2.96 -2.19 -14.62
CA ASN A 184 -2.39 -1.67 -15.86
C ASN A 184 -1.04 -0.96 -15.64
N PHE A 185 -0.54 -0.94 -14.40
CA PHE A 185 0.76 -0.35 -14.02
C PHE A 185 0.88 1.15 -14.33
N SER A 186 -0.25 1.85 -14.47
CA SER A 186 -0.26 3.30 -14.69
C SER A 186 -0.08 4.07 -13.39
N LEU A 187 0.67 5.17 -13.49
CA LEU A 187 0.89 6.13 -12.42
C LEU A 187 0.45 7.52 -12.89
N THR A 188 -0.28 8.23 -12.03
CA THR A 188 -0.44 9.68 -12.17
C THR A 188 0.10 10.37 -10.93
N THR A 189 0.87 11.44 -11.14
CA THR A 189 1.44 12.26 -10.08
C THR A 189 0.88 13.68 -10.15
N LYS A 190 0.64 14.28 -8.99
CA LYS A 190 0.35 15.71 -8.84
C LYS A 190 1.32 16.26 -7.81
N GLY A 191 2.22 17.14 -8.22
CA GLY A 191 3.23 17.72 -7.34
C GLY A 191 3.38 19.21 -7.61
N ILE A 192 3.74 19.95 -6.56
CA ILE A 192 4.10 21.36 -6.62
C ILE A 192 5.58 21.40 -6.28
N LYS A 193 6.43 21.83 -7.23
CA LYS A 193 7.81 22.23 -6.91
C LYS A 193 7.69 23.47 -6.02
N LYS A 194 8.23 23.42 -4.80
CA LYS A 194 8.32 24.61 -3.96
C LYS A 194 9.36 25.58 -4.51
#